data_AF-A0A1H8HMZ4-F1
#
_entry.id   AF-A0A1H8HMZ4-F1
#
_cell.length_a   1.000
_cell.length_b   1.000
_cell.length_c   1.000
_cell.angle_alpha   90.00
_cell.angle_beta   90.00
_cell.angle_gamma   90.00
#
_symmetry.space_group_name_H-M   'P 1'
#
loop_
_entity.id
_entity.type
_entity.pdbx_description
1 polymer ?
#
loop_
_entity_poly.entity_id
_entity_poly.type
_entity_poly.pdbx_seq_one_letter_code
_entity_poly.pdbx_strand_id
1 'polypeptide(L)'
;MGKGKYSRQRGIASKILIFLVSAIAIIATSSSLIFFNVPSYVYSNMVGLFIFSLYFGTAQSLVFVCIMQIIMMKTGLATEFLSYSFVLWVTNVLIIKIAQGGIPKRIAKNRNYNLIAVIVASVVLMAILSKPVSVAAFNWIQGGGRSFEGFINKEFIIEQLKIFGLSGIVTFIFYKIFNRFDV
;
A
#
# COMPACT_ATOMS: atom_id res chain seq x y z
N MET A 1 -12.20 -26.75 27.43
CA MET A 1 -12.53 -25.39 26.95
C MET A 1 -11.31 -24.45 26.77
N GLY A 2 -10.11 -24.96 26.41
CA GLY A 2 -8.89 -24.12 26.30
C GLY A 2 -8.47 -23.72 24.88
N LYS A 3 -8.76 -24.55 23.87
CA LYS A 3 -8.22 -24.36 22.50
C LYS A 3 -8.72 -23.08 21.79
N GLY A 4 -9.92 -22.61 22.10
CA GLY A 4 -10.50 -21.41 21.48
C GLY A 4 -9.92 -20.08 21.96
N LYS A 5 -9.46 -19.97 23.23
CA LYS A 5 -8.83 -18.74 23.75
C LYS A 5 -7.42 -18.57 23.19
N TYR A 6 -6.63 -19.64 23.12
CA TYR A 6 -5.27 -19.62 22.60
C TYR A 6 -5.22 -19.32 21.09
N SER A 7 -6.13 -19.87 20.28
CA SER A 7 -6.15 -19.56 18.84
C SER A 7 -6.57 -18.11 18.57
N ARG A 8 -7.52 -17.58 19.37
CA ARG A 8 -7.95 -16.18 19.28
C ARG A 8 -6.85 -15.20 19.68
N GLN A 9 -6.09 -15.51 20.74
CA GLN A 9 -4.93 -14.71 21.16
C GLN A 9 -3.81 -14.71 20.11
N ARG A 10 -3.48 -15.86 19.50
CA ARG A 10 -2.51 -15.93 18.39
C ARG A 10 -2.95 -15.09 17.19
N GLY A 11 -4.24 -15.15 16.83
CA GLY A 11 -4.78 -14.35 15.73
C GLY A 11 -4.72 -12.84 15.97
N ILE A 12 -4.87 -12.39 17.22
CA ILE A 12 -4.71 -10.98 17.60
C ILE A 12 -3.23 -10.57 17.54
N ALA A 13 -2.33 -11.39 18.10
CA ALA A 13 -0.90 -11.12 18.09
C ALA A 13 -0.34 -11.00 16.65
N SER A 14 -0.74 -11.91 15.74
CA SER A 14 -0.38 -11.85 14.33
C SER A 14 -0.86 -10.56 13.66
N LYS A 15 -2.09 -10.12 13.93
CA LYS A 15 -2.63 -8.85 13.40
C LYS A 15 -1.88 -7.62 13.92
N ILE A 16 -1.53 -7.59 15.21
CA ILE A 16 -0.73 -6.51 15.79
C ILE A 16 0.67 -6.48 15.16
N LEU A 17 1.28 -7.64 14.95
CA LEU A 17 2.58 -7.74 14.32
C LEU A 17 2.57 -7.23 12.88
N ILE A 18 1.55 -7.61 12.08
CA ILE A 18 1.38 -7.10 10.72
C ILE A 18 1.18 -5.58 10.72
N PHE A 19 0.39 -5.04 11.66
CA PHE A 19 0.24 -3.59 11.83
C PHE A 19 1.58 -2.92 12.11
N LEU A 20 2.34 -3.42 13.09
CA LEU A 20 3.63 -2.85 13.48
C LEU A 20 4.65 -2.90 12.34
N VAL A 21 4.79 -4.05 11.67
CA VAL A 21 5.73 -4.16 10.54
C VAL A 21 5.31 -3.25 9.40
N SER A 22 4.01 -3.13 9.12
CA SER A 22 3.50 -2.22 8.09
C SER A 22 3.78 -0.76 8.44
N ALA A 23 3.56 -0.36 9.69
CA ALA A 23 3.83 0.99 10.17
C ALA A 23 5.34 1.32 10.11
N ILE A 24 6.19 0.42 10.60
CA ILE A 24 7.65 0.55 10.55
C ILE A 24 8.13 0.63 9.11
N ALA A 25 7.60 -0.22 8.22
CA ALA A 25 7.96 -0.20 6.81
C ALA A 25 7.60 1.15 6.17
N ILE A 26 6.42 1.72 6.44
CA ILE A 26 6.05 3.07 5.95
C ILE A 26 6.99 4.14 6.49
N ILE A 27 7.27 4.14 7.79
CA ILE A 27 8.15 5.16 8.40
C ILE A 27 9.56 5.03 7.85
N ALA A 28 10.13 3.83 7.83
CA ALA A 28 11.48 3.58 7.35
C ALA A 28 11.64 3.98 5.88
N THR A 29 10.65 3.64 5.05
CA THR A 29 10.68 3.99 3.63
C THR A 29 10.48 5.49 3.40
N SER A 30 9.53 6.11 4.09
CA SER A 30 9.32 7.57 4.02
C SER A 30 10.54 8.35 4.50
N SER A 31 11.15 7.95 5.61
CA SER A 31 12.36 8.55 6.15
C SER A 31 13.58 8.32 5.25
N SER A 32 13.73 7.14 4.64
CA SER A 32 14.86 6.86 3.74
C SER A 32 14.91 7.83 2.56
N LEU A 33 13.76 8.26 2.05
CA LEU A 33 13.68 9.17 0.91
C LEU A 33 14.16 10.58 1.26
N ILE A 34 13.92 11.01 2.50
CA ILE A 34 14.42 12.27 3.04
C ILE A 34 15.95 12.21 3.12
N PHE A 35 16.51 11.12 3.64
CA PHE A 35 17.97 10.97 3.78
C PHE A 35 18.71 10.79 2.44
N PHE A 36 18.09 10.15 1.44
CA PHE A 36 18.71 9.88 0.14
C PHE A 36 18.40 10.91 -0.94
N ASN A 37 17.66 11.99 -0.62
CA ASN A 37 17.35 13.10 -1.54
C ASN A 37 16.83 12.62 -2.91
N VAL A 38 15.94 11.62 -2.91
CA VAL A 38 15.45 10.96 -4.13
C VAL A 38 14.35 11.82 -4.78
N PRO A 39 14.56 12.37 -6.00
CA PRO A 39 13.71 13.41 -6.60
C PRO A 39 12.23 13.02 -6.81
N SER A 40 11.92 11.72 -6.80
CA SER A 40 10.55 11.19 -6.95
C SER A 40 9.88 10.90 -5.60
N TYR A 41 10.03 11.81 -4.64
CA TYR A 41 9.62 11.72 -3.23
C TYR A 41 8.20 11.19 -2.98
N VAL A 42 7.26 11.49 -3.87
CA VAL A 42 5.84 11.20 -3.67
C VAL A 42 5.47 9.75 -4.01
N TYR A 43 6.31 9.05 -4.76
CA TYR A 43 5.99 7.74 -5.31
C TYR A 43 6.64 6.58 -4.59
N SER A 44 7.66 6.85 -3.78
CA SER A 44 8.56 5.80 -3.34
C SER A 44 8.07 5.12 -2.06
N ASN A 45 7.83 3.82 -2.21
CA ASN A 45 7.69 2.79 -1.19
C ASN A 45 6.47 2.83 -0.26
N MET A 46 5.36 2.33 -0.80
CA MET A 46 4.16 1.95 -0.07
C MET A 46 4.17 0.50 0.42
N VAL A 47 5.35 -0.07 0.73
CA VAL A 47 5.49 -1.48 1.15
C VAL A 47 4.54 -1.79 2.31
N GLY A 48 4.57 -0.98 3.36
CA GLY A 48 3.71 -1.21 4.52
C GLY A 48 2.22 -1.01 4.22
N LEU A 49 1.86 -0.06 3.37
CA LEU A 49 0.47 0.14 2.95
C LEU A 49 -0.01 -1.04 2.09
N PHE A 50 0.85 -1.58 1.24
CA PHE A 50 0.58 -2.72 0.39
C PHE A 50 0.43 -4.01 1.21
N ILE A 51 1.35 -4.27 2.14
CA ILE A 51 1.25 -5.38 3.11
C ILE A 51 -0.06 -5.23 3.90
N PHE A 52 -0.28 -4.11 4.57
CA PHE A 52 -1.46 -3.92 5.42
C PHE A 52 -2.76 -4.10 4.62
N SER A 53 -2.84 -3.52 3.43
CA SER A 53 -4.02 -3.61 2.56
C SER A 53 -4.26 -5.02 2.06
N LEU A 54 -3.24 -5.88 1.92
CA LEU A 54 -3.49 -7.28 1.55
C LEU A 54 -4.13 -8.08 2.69
N TYR A 55 -3.74 -7.81 3.93
CA TYR A 55 -4.15 -8.59 5.12
C TYR A 55 -5.45 -8.10 5.77
N PHE A 56 -5.78 -6.82 5.64
CA PHE A 56 -6.95 -6.19 6.28
C PHE A 56 -7.96 -5.69 5.26
N GLY A 57 -9.22 -5.47 5.65
CA GLY A 57 -10.26 -4.94 4.75
C GLY A 57 -10.07 -3.46 4.40
N THR A 58 -10.89 -2.95 3.48
CA THR A 58 -10.82 -1.55 3.01
C THR A 58 -10.93 -0.56 4.16
N ALA A 59 -11.93 -0.72 5.02
CA ALA A 59 -12.17 0.19 6.14
C ALA A 59 -10.97 0.26 7.10
N GLN A 60 -10.40 -0.89 7.48
CA GLN A 60 -9.21 -0.92 8.34
C GLN A 60 -8.00 -0.27 7.66
N SER A 61 -7.84 -0.47 6.35
CA SER A 61 -6.72 0.09 5.59
C SER A 61 -6.81 1.61 5.47
N LEU A 62 -8.02 2.16 5.32
CA LEU A 62 -8.23 3.61 5.34
C LEU A 62 -7.97 4.22 6.72
N VAL A 63 -8.42 3.56 7.80
CA VAL A 63 -8.10 3.98 9.17
C VAL A 63 -6.58 3.97 9.40
N PHE A 64 -5.89 2.94 8.91
CA PHE A 64 -4.44 2.85 8.98
C PHE A 64 -3.74 4.01 8.25
N VAL A 65 -4.20 4.37 7.04
CA VAL A 65 -3.72 5.55 6.31
C VAL A 65 -3.88 6.83 7.16
N CYS A 66 -5.04 7.04 7.78
CA CYS A 66 -5.27 8.20 8.65
C CYS A 66 -4.30 8.22 9.85
N ILE A 67 -4.11 7.08 10.53
CA ILE A 67 -3.19 6.96 11.67
C ILE A 67 -1.75 7.29 11.25
N MET A 68 -1.28 6.69 10.16
CA MET A 68 0.08 6.91 9.67
C MET A 68 0.31 8.36 9.28
N GLN A 69 -0.68 9.02 8.69
CA GLN A 69 -0.59 10.44 8.38
C GLN A 69 -0.50 11.32 9.63
N ILE A 70 -1.30 11.04 10.65
CA ILE A 70 -1.19 11.74 11.95
C ILE A 70 0.21 11.56 12.56
N ILE A 71 0.77 10.35 12.48
CA ILE A 71 2.13 10.06 12.98
C ILE A 71 3.18 10.85 12.20
N MET A 72 3.08 10.87 10.86
CA MET A 72 4.03 11.60 10.02
C MET A 72 3.95 13.12 10.20
N MET A 73 2.74 13.66 10.44
CA MET A 73 2.56 15.07 10.81
C MET A 73 3.26 15.41 12.13
N LYS A 74 3.02 14.61 13.17
CA LYS A 74 3.58 14.85 14.50
C LYS A 74 5.10 14.72 14.55
N THR A 75 5.68 13.93 13.67
CA THR A 75 7.14 13.70 13.60
C THR A 75 7.85 14.68 12.66
N GLY A 76 7.13 15.62 12.03
CA GLY A 76 7.70 16.58 11.10
C GLY A 76 8.18 15.97 9.77
N LEU A 77 7.90 14.68 9.53
CA LEU A 77 8.33 13.96 8.32
C LEU A 77 7.52 14.34 7.07
N ALA A 78 6.45 15.14 7.19
CA ALA A 78 5.45 15.30 6.13
C ALA A 78 4.79 16.69 6.01
N THR A 79 5.34 17.75 6.60
CA THR A 79 4.72 19.09 6.58
C THR A 79 4.42 19.61 5.17
N GLU A 80 5.15 19.17 4.13
CA GLU A 80 4.94 19.56 2.73
C GLU A 80 4.06 18.59 1.91
N PHE A 81 3.69 17.43 2.47
CA PHE A 81 3.16 16.29 1.71
C PHE A 81 1.68 15.97 1.98
N LEU A 82 1.04 16.73 2.87
CA LEU A 82 -0.17 16.33 3.57
C LEU A 82 -1.39 16.03 2.71
N SER A 83 -1.73 16.91 1.78
CA SER A 83 -3.02 16.83 1.09
C SER A 83 -2.97 15.89 -0.11
N TYR A 84 -1.88 15.92 -0.90
CA TYR A 84 -1.75 15.06 -2.07
C TYR A 84 -1.34 13.61 -1.71
N SER A 85 -0.43 13.42 -0.77
CA SER A 85 0.04 12.07 -0.41
C SER A 85 -1.05 11.27 0.29
N PHE A 86 -1.92 11.93 1.08
CA PHE A 86 -3.12 11.28 1.62
C PHE A 86 -4.03 10.75 0.52
N VAL A 87 -4.35 11.59 -0.48
CA VAL A 87 -5.18 11.19 -1.62
C VAL A 87 -4.54 10.04 -2.41
N LEU A 88 -3.22 10.07 -2.57
CA LEU A 88 -2.45 9.00 -3.21
C LEU A 88 -2.53 7.67 -2.45
N TRP A 89 -2.39 7.72 -1.13
CA TRP A 89 -2.46 6.53 -0.28
C TRP A 89 -3.84 5.92 -0.28
N VAL A 90 -4.89 6.75 -0.18
CA VAL A 90 -6.28 6.31 -0.31
C VAL A 90 -6.52 5.66 -1.68
N THR A 91 -6.05 6.29 -2.75
CA THR A 91 -6.17 5.74 -4.12
C THR A 91 -5.53 4.36 -4.23
N ASN A 92 -4.33 4.18 -3.68
CA ASN A 92 -3.62 2.90 -3.75
C ASN A 92 -4.29 1.80 -2.92
N VAL A 93 -4.84 2.13 -1.74
CA VAL A 93 -5.68 1.19 -0.98
C VAL A 93 -6.85 0.71 -1.85
N LEU A 94 -7.55 1.62 -2.52
CA LEU A 94 -8.70 1.28 -3.36
C LEU A 94 -8.29 0.40 -4.55
N ILE A 95 -7.19 0.71 -5.23
CA ILE A 95 -6.68 -0.10 -6.35
C ILE A 95 -6.36 -1.53 -5.90
N ILE A 96 -5.65 -1.69 -4.78
CA ILE A 96 -5.32 -3.02 -4.23
C ILE A 96 -6.61 -3.79 -3.92
N LYS A 97 -7.62 -3.13 -3.37
CA LYS A 97 -8.91 -3.77 -3.04
C LYS A 97 -9.71 -4.18 -4.27
N ILE A 98 -9.70 -3.36 -5.31
CA ILE A 98 -10.30 -3.72 -6.60
C ILE A 98 -9.58 -4.93 -7.19
N ALA A 99 -8.25 -4.95 -7.19
CA ALA A 99 -7.46 -6.08 -7.67
C ALA A 99 -7.75 -7.38 -6.88
N GLN A 100 -7.97 -7.28 -5.57
CA GLN A 100 -8.39 -8.41 -4.74
C GLN A 100 -9.80 -8.91 -5.05
N GLY A 101 -10.74 -8.00 -5.32
CA GLY A 101 -12.13 -8.35 -5.62
C GLY A 101 -12.36 -8.84 -7.06
N GLY A 102 -11.51 -8.43 -8.00
CA GLY A 102 -11.65 -8.73 -9.43
C GLY A 102 -11.15 -10.12 -9.85
N ILE A 103 -10.43 -10.85 -9.00
CA ILE A 103 -9.90 -12.18 -9.35
C ILE A 103 -10.95 -13.27 -9.07
N PRO A 104 -11.44 -14.00 -10.09
CA PRO A 104 -12.48 -15.01 -9.92
C PRO A 104 -12.05 -16.11 -8.95
N LYS A 105 -12.93 -16.44 -7.99
CA LYS A 105 -12.71 -17.52 -7.01
C LYS A 105 -12.37 -18.89 -7.64
N ARG A 106 -12.68 -19.11 -8.93
CA ARG A 106 -12.30 -20.33 -9.67
C ARG A 106 -10.79 -20.47 -9.91
N ILE A 107 -10.04 -19.36 -10.01
CA ILE A 107 -8.57 -19.37 -10.12
C ILE A 107 -7.93 -19.63 -8.73
N ALA A 108 -8.69 -19.45 -7.65
CA ALA A 108 -8.22 -19.56 -6.26
C ALA A 108 -8.02 -20.99 -5.74
N LYS A 109 -7.87 -21.99 -6.61
CA LYS A 109 -7.59 -23.37 -6.19
C LYS A 109 -6.22 -23.50 -5.50
N ASN A 110 -5.29 -22.60 -5.81
CA ASN A 110 -4.00 -22.50 -5.13
C ASN A 110 -3.78 -21.07 -4.58
N ARG A 111 -3.70 -20.97 -3.26
CA ARG A 111 -3.58 -19.73 -2.48
C ARG A 111 -2.38 -18.87 -2.91
N ASN A 112 -1.27 -19.50 -3.33
CA ASN A 112 -0.08 -18.81 -3.79
C ASN A 112 -0.27 -18.14 -5.15
N TYR A 113 -0.90 -18.81 -6.12
CA TYR A 113 -1.15 -18.24 -7.44
C TYR A 113 -2.13 -17.08 -7.37
N ASN A 114 -3.16 -17.21 -6.52
CA ASN A 114 -4.11 -16.11 -6.28
C ASN A 114 -3.40 -14.88 -5.72
N LEU A 115 -2.51 -15.07 -4.73
CA LEU A 115 -1.71 -13.97 -4.18
C LEU A 115 -0.83 -13.31 -5.24
N ILE A 116 -0.09 -14.10 -6.03
CA ILE A 116 0.78 -13.56 -7.08
C ILE A 116 -0.06 -12.76 -8.09
N ALA A 117 -1.21 -13.28 -8.51
CA ALA A 117 -2.12 -12.58 -9.40
C ALA A 117 -2.62 -11.25 -8.81
N VAL A 118 -3.01 -11.23 -7.53
CA VAL A 118 -3.39 -9.99 -6.82
C VAL A 118 -2.23 -8.99 -6.83
N ILE A 119 -1.03 -9.44 -6.50
CA ILE A 119 0.16 -8.58 -6.43
C ILE A 119 0.46 -7.98 -7.80
N VAL A 120 0.53 -8.82 -8.84
CA VAL A 120 0.82 -8.38 -10.21
C VAL A 120 -0.24 -7.41 -10.70
N ALA A 121 -1.53 -7.73 -10.54
CA ALA A 121 -2.63 -6.87 -10.94
C ALA A 121 -2.57 -5.51 -10.20
N SER A 122 -2.35 -5.53 -8.89
CA SER A 122 -2.23 -4.29 -8.10
C SER A 122 -1.05 -3.44 -8.55
N VAL A 123 0.12 -4.05 -8.80
CA VAL A 123 1.32 -3.34 -9.25
C VAL A 123 1.08 -2.67 -10.60
N VAL A 124 0.51 -3.38 -11.56
CA VAL A 124 0.21 -2.85 -12.90
C VAL A 124 -0.83 -1.73 -12.80
N LEU A 125 -1.92 -1.94 -12.08
CA LEU A 125 -2.98 -0.95 -11.92
C LEU A 125 -2.49 0.30 -11.18
N MET A 126 -1.70 0.16 -10.12
CA MET A 126 -1.14 1.31 -9.42
C MET A 126 -0.15 2.09 -10.31
N ALA A 127 0.69 1.39 -11.08
CA ALA A 127 1.65 2.06 -11.96
C ALA A 127 0.97 2.93 -13.02
N ILE A 128 -0.21 2.52 -13.49
CA ILE A 128 -0.98 3.23 -14.51
C ILE A 128 -1.92 4.26 -13.88
N LEU A 129 -2.64 3.89 -12.81
CA LEU A 129 -3.80 4.63 -12.32
C LEU A 129 -3.54 5.46 -11.05
N SER A 130 -2.51 5.15 -10.27
CA SER A 130 -2.27 5.82 -8.97
C SER A 130 -2.19 7.33 -9.14
N LYS A 131 -1.27 7.82 -9.97
CA LYS A 131 -1.08 9.25 -10.22
C LYS A 131 -2.30 9.93 -10.87
N PRO A 132 -2.85 9.47 -12.01
CA PRO A 132 -3.95 10.19 -12.67
C PRO A 132 -5.21 10.23 -11.80
N VAL A 133 -5.55 9.14 -11.09
CA VAL A 133 -6.71 9.11 -10.21
C VAL A 133 -6.50 10.03 -9.01
N SER A 134 -5.31 10.01 -8.40
CA SER A 134 -5.03 10.88 -7.26
C SER A 134 -4.99 12.36 -7.63
N VAL A 135 -4.48 12.72 -8.82
CA VAL A 135 -4.54 14.11 -9.30
C VAL A 135 -5.96 14.54 -9.61
N ALA A 136 -6.76 13.70 -10.26
CA ALA A 136 -8.16 13.99 -10.51
C ALA A 136 -8.93 14.22 -9.20
N ALA A 137 -8.77 13.31 -8.23
CA ALA A 137 -9.39 13.44 -6.91
C ALA A 137 -8.90 14.69 -6.17
N PHE A 138 -7.60 14.98 -6.21
CA PHE A 138 -7.03 16.16 -5.56
C PHE A 138 -7.55 17.47 -6.17
N ASN A 139 -7.57 17.58 -7.50
CA ASN A 139 -8.09 18.74 -8.22
C ASN A 139 -9.58 18.95 -7.91
N TRP A 140 -10.36 17.88 -7.77
CA TRP A 140 -11.77 17.97 -7.40
C TRP A 140 -11.97 18.49 -5.97
N ILE A 141 -11.14 18.05 -5.02
CA ILE A 141 -11.22 18.48 -3.61
C ILE A 141 -10.78 19.94 -3.44
N GLN A 142 -9.76 20.38 -4.18
CA GLN A 142 -9.12 21.70 -3.99
C GLN A 142 -9.57 22.78 -4.99
N GLY A 143 -10.48 22.48 -5.94
CA GLY A 143 -10.95 23.46 -6.92
C GLY A 143 -10.01 23.75 -8.10
N GLY A 144 -8.98 22.92 -8.30
CA GLY A 144 -8.21 22.83 -9.55
C GLY A 144 -6.91 23.65 -9.65
N GLY A 145 -5.84 23.02 -10.16
CA GLY A 145 -4.57 23.68 -10.53
C GLY A 145 -3.43 22.75 -11.00
N ARG A 146 -3.51 21.42 -10.79
CA ARG A 146 -2.46 20.49 -11.25
C ARG A 146 -2.75 19.97 -12.67
N SER A 147 -1.78 20.13 -13.58
CA SER A 147 -1.92 19.72 -14.98
C SER A 147 -1.92 18.20 -15.14
N PHE A 148 -2.57 17.72 -16.19
CA PHE A 148 -2.58 16.30 -16.59
C PHE A 148 -1.45 15.92 -17.55
N GLU A 149 -0.61 16.88 -17.93
CA GLU A 149 0.48 16.67 -18.89
C GLU A 149 1.53 15.69 -18.34
N GLY A 150 1.91 14.70 -19.15
CA GLY A 150 2.93 13.72 -18.80
C GLY A 150 2.48 12.54 -17.92
N PHE A 151 1.19 12.40 -17.60
CA PHE A 151 0.70 11.26 -16.77
C PHE A 151 0.79 9.89 -17.44
N ILE A 152 0.76 9.85 -18.78
CA ILE A 152 0.99 8.64 -19.57
C ILE A 152 2.30 8.80 -20.35
N ASN A 153 3.36 9.25 -19.66
CA ASN A 153 4.71 9.09 -20.20
C ASN A 153 5.19 7.67 -19.89
N LYS A 154 5.71 6.97 -20.90
CA LYS A 154 6.28 5.63 -20.77
C LYS A 154 7.38 5.56 -19.71
N GLU A 155 8.24 6.57 -19.64
CA GLU A 155 9.33 6.64 -18.65
C GLU A 155 8.78 6.68 -17.23
N PHE A 156 7.76 7.49 -17.01
CA PHE A 156 7.08 7.59 -15.72
C PHE A 156 6.44 6.26 -15.31
N ILE A 157 5.73 5.59 -16.23
CA ILE A 157 5.11 4.28 -15.95
C ILE A 157 6.18 3.23 -15.59
N ILE A 158 7.31 3.22 -16.29
CA ILE A 158 8.42 2.30 -16.00
C ILE A 158 8.99 2.55 -14.60
N GLU A 159 9.16 3.81 -14.20
CA GLU A 159 9.61 4.14 -12.84
C GLU A 159 8.61 3.70 -11.78
N GLN A 160 7.31 3.93 -12.00
CA GLN A 160 6.27 3.45 -11.08
C GLN A 160 6.26 1.92 -10.98
N LEU A 161 6.42 1.22 -12.10
CA LEU A 161 6.49 -0.24 -12.13
C LEU A 161 7.67 -0.77 -11.31
N LYS A 162 8.83 -0.11 -11.36
CA LYS A 162 10.00 -0.50 -10.53
C LYS A 162 9.67 -0.38 -9.04
N ILE A 163 9.07 0.74 -8.62
CA ILE A 163 8.76 1.02 -7.22
C ILE A 163 7.66 0.08 -6.69
N PHE A 164 6.54 0.00 -7.40
CA PHE A 164 5.43 -0.87 -7.01
C PHE A 164 5.80 -2.34 -7.15
N GLY A 165 6.59 -2.70 -8.16
CA GLY A 165 7.13 -4.05 -8.33
C GLY A 165 7.97 -4.49 -7.14
N LEU A 166 8.90 -3.64 -6.67
CA LEU A 166 9.66 -3.89 -5.44
C LEU A 166 8.72 -4.04 -4.24
N SER A 167 7.72 -3.17 -4.11
CA SER A 167 6.72 -3.27 -3.04
C SER A 167 5.93 -4.58 -3.09
N GLY A 168 5.59 -5.06 -4.28
CA GLY A 168 4.95 -6.35 -4.49
C GLY A 168 5.84 -7.53 -4.12
N ILE A 169 7.12 -7.49 -4.50
CA ILE A 169 8.11 -8.53 -4.16
C ILE A 169 8.31 -8.62 -2.64
N VAL A 170 8.54 -7.49 -1.98
CA VAL A 170 8.70 -7.45 -0.51
C VAL A 170 7.44 -7.98 0.17
N THR A 171 6.26 -7.59 -0.33
CA THR A 171 5.00 -8.12 0.19
C THR A 171 4.86 -9.62 0.00
N PHE A 172 5.28 -10.17 -1.14
CA PHE A 172 5.26 -11.60 -1.39
C PHE A 172 6.19 -12.37 -0.44
N ILE A 173 7.42 -11.85 -0.24
CA ILE A 173 8.38 -12.43 0.70
C ILE A 173 7.81 -12.38 2.12
N PHE A 174 7.27 -11.24 2.53
CA PHE A 174 6.60 -11.07 3.83
C PHE A 174 5.48 -12.10 4.00
N TYR A 175 4.64 -12.26 2.97
CA TYR A 175 3.59 -13.26 2.99
C TYR A 175 4.13 -14.67 3.14
N LYS A 176 5.19 -15.04 2.44
CA LYS A 176 5.80 -16.38 2.56
C LYS A 176 6.37 -16.65 3.94
N ILE A 177 6.96 -15.64 4.58
CA ILE A 177 7.50 -15.75 5.93
C ILE A 177 6.33 -15.89 6.93
N PHE A 178 5.37 -14.98 6.92
CA PHE A 178 4.30 -14.93 7.92
C PHE A 178 3.21 -16.00 7.73
N ASN A 179 2.88 -16.38 6.50
CA ASN A 179 1.96 -17.49 6.24
C ASN A 179 2.59 -18.86 6.58
N ARG A 180 3.90 -18.92 6.87
CA ARG A 180 4.56 -20.10 7.45
C ARG A 180 4.38 -20.17 8.98
N PHE A 181 4.04 -19.05 9.62
CA PHE A 181 3.82 -18.93 11.07
C PHE A 181 2.34 -18.99 11.47
N ASP A 182 1.42 -18.88 10.51
CA ASP A 182 0.00 -19.23 10.68
C ASP A 182 -0.17 -20.77 10.60
N VAL A 183 0.31 -21.48 11.64
CA VAL A 183 -0.01 -22.90 11.94
C VAL A 183 -0.87 -22.98 13.21
#